data_AF-A0A0A1IU14-F1
#
_entry.id   AF-A0A0A1IU14-F1
#
_cell.length_a   1.000
_cell.length_b   1.000
_cell.length_c   1.000
_cell.angle_alpha   90.00
_cell.angle_beta   90.00
_cell.angle_gamma   90.00
#
_symmetry.space_group_name_H-M   'P 1'
#
loop_
_entity.id
_entity.type
_entity.pdbx_description
1 polymer ?
#
loop_
_entity_poly.entity_id
_entity_poly.type
_entity_poly.pdbx_seq_one_letter_code
_entity_poly.pdbx_strand_id
1 'polypeptide(L)'
;TKYGGQAIRYSAVSVFAGKCVELALWNGFDPVCKMQMGPKTGDATRFETFEEFYQAWLEQQKFLNWQSIRGNDKFRYVNHRWFGRAMCSATFERCVEAGEN
;
A
#
# COMPACT_ATOMS: atom_id res chain seq x y z
N THR A 1 8.70 15.63 19.71
CA THR A 1 9.94 15.67 20.53
C THR A 1 10.75 16.88 20.06
N LYS A 2 11.82 17.27 20.77
CA LYS A 2 12.72 18.37 20.37
C LYS A 2 13.17 18.29 18.89
N TYR A 3 13.21 17.09 18.29
CA TYR A 3 13.66 16.87 16.91
C TYR A 3 12.56 16.45 15.91
N GLY A 4 11.28 16.59 16.23
CA GLY A 4 10.24 16.14 15.32
C GLY A 4 8.83 16.62 15.65
N GLY A 5 8.17 17.16 14.62
CA GLY A 5 6.72 17.34 14.56
C GLY A 5 5.97 16.03 14.62
N GLN A 6 4.65 16.12 14.82
CA GLN A 6 3.76 14.97 14.97
C GLN A 6 3.97 14.00 13.81
N ALA A 7 4.27 12.72 14.10
CA ALA A 7 4.39 11.72 13.04
C ALA A 7 3.12 11.78 12.19
N ILE A 8 3.26 11.86 10.86
CA ILE A 8 2.14 11.73 9.94
C ILE A 8 1.55 10.34 10.21
N ARG A 9 0.48 10.30 11.02
CA ARG A 9 -0.16 9.06 11.47
C ARG A 9 -1.00 8.40 10.36
N TYR A 10 -1.05 9.02 9.18
CA TYR A 10 -1.80 8.48 8.06
C TYR A 10 -0.89 7.61 7.20
N SER A 11 -1.30 6.35 7.02
CA SER A 11 -0.65 5.48 6.05
C SER A 11 -0.80 6.09 4.66
N ALA A 12 0.30 6.30 3.95
CA ALA A 12 0.27 6.83 2.58
C ALA A 12 -0.46 5.88 1.62
N VAL A 13 -0.50 4.59 1.95
CA VAL A 13 -1.23 3.57 1.21
C VAL A 13 -1.95 2.63 2.19
N SER A 14 -3.20 2.31 1.92
CA SER A 14 -3.98 1.37 2.73
C SER A 14 -4.56 0.29 1.82
N VAL A 15 -4.28 -0.97 2.16
CA VAL A 15 -4.86 -2.14 1.49
C VAL A 15 -5.99 -2.66 2.36
N PHE A 16 -7.19 -2.78 1.78
CA PHE A 16 -8.36 -3.28 2.49
C PHE A 16 -8.44 -4.80 2.40
N ALA A 17 -8.41 -5.49 3.54
CA ALA A 17 -8.51 -6.94 3.63
C ALA A 17 -9.78 -7.51 2.97
N GLY A 18 -10.89 -6.77 3.02
CA GLY A 18 -12.14 -7.14 2.36
C GLY A 18 -12.02 -7.17 0.83
N LYS A 19 -11.20 -6.30 0.22
CA LYS A 19 -10.95 -6.35 -1.22
C LYS A 19 -10.14 -7.60 -1.60
N CYS A 20 -9.22 -8.03 -0.75
CA CYS A 20 -8.48 -9.27 -0.97
C CYS A 20 -9.39 -10.50 -0.94
N VAL A 21 -10.48 -10.47 -0.17
CA VAL A 21 -11.51 -11.54 -0.17
C VAL A 21 -12.21 -11.60 -1.52
N GLU A 22 -12.65 -10.46 -2.04
CA GLU A 22 -13.26 -10.40 -3.38
C GLU A 22 -12.29 -10.95 -4.43
N LEU A 23 -11.02 -10.52 -4.41
CA LEU A 23 -10.02 -11.00 -5.35
C LEU A 23 -9.75 -12.51 -5.21
N ALA A 24 -9.74 -13.06 -3.99
CA ALA A 24 -9.60 -14.50 -3.80
C ALA A 24 -10.77 -15.29 -4.42
N LEU A 25 -12.00 -14.76 -4.31
CA LEU A 25 -13.20 -15.39 -4.88
C LEU A 25 -13.28 -15.25 -6.41
N TRP A 26 -12.75 -14.16 -6.96
CA TRP A 26 -12.76 -13.88 -8.40
C TRP A 26 -11.44 -14.22 -9.09
N ASN A 27 -10.60 -15.09 -8.50
CA ASN A 27 -9.33 -15.53 -9.08
C ASN A 27 -8.40 -14.36 -9.50
N GLY A 28 -8.35 -13.32 -8.67
CA GLY A 28 -7.57 -12.09 -8.84
C GLY A 28 -8.18 -11.06 -9.81
N PHE A 29 -9.34 -11.34 -10.38
CA PHE A 29 -10.04 -10.41 -11.27
C PHE A 29 -10.92 -9.44 -10.45
N ASP A 30 -10.83 -8.15 -10.75
CA ASP A 30 -11.72 -7.15 -10.18
C ASP A 30 -12.91 -6.90 -11.12
N PRO A 31 -14.14 -7.27 -10.76
CA PRO A 31 -15.32 -7.08 -11.61
C PRO A 31 -15.70 -5.61 -11.79
N VAL A 32 -15.35 -4.73 -10.86
CA VAL A 32 -15.66 -3.30 -10.93
C VAL A 32 -14.72 -2.61 -11.91
N CYS A 33 -13.41 -2.83 -11.73
CA CYS A 33 -12.38 -2.25 -12.59
C CYS A 33 -12.22 -2.99 -13.92
N LYS A 34 -12.82 -4.19 -14.05
CA LYS A 34 -12.71 -5.10 -15.20
C LYS A 34 -11.25 -5.42 -15.57
N MET A 35 -10.42 -5.61 -14.55
CA MET A 35 -8.98 -5.81 -14.73
C MET A 35 -8.46 -6.92 -13.81
N GLN A 36 -7.45 -7.65 -14.28
CA GLN A 36 -6.69 -8.56 -13.44
C GLN A 36 -5.82 -7.74 -12.47
N MET A 37 -6.34 -7.54 -11.25
CA MET A 37 -5.67 -6.73 -10.22
C MET A 37 -4.69 -7.55 -9.39
N GLY A 38 -5.04 -8.81 -9.12
CA GLY A 38 -4.24 -9.72 -8.29
C GLY A 38 -3.73 -10.93 -9.06
N PRO A 39 -2.84 -11.74 -8.47
CA PRO A 39 -2.44 -13.03 -9.02
C PRO A 39 -3.65 -13.96 -9.18
N LYS A 40 -3.54 -14.94 -10.08
CA LYS A 40 -4.54 -16.00 -10.22
C LYS A 40 -4.29 -17.05 -9.12
N THR A 41 -5.13 -17.04 -8.10
CA THR A 41 -5.02 -17.90 -6.90
C THR A 41 -5.83 -19.19 -6.99
N GLY A 42 -6.51 -19.43 -8.11
CA GLY A 42 -7.34 -20.62 -8.34
C GLY A 42 -8.83 -20.30 -8.48
N ASP A 43 -9.60 -21.30 -8.90
CA ASP A 43 -11.05 -21.20 -9.02
C ASP A 43 -11.70 -21.41 -7.65
N ALA A 44 -12.43 -20.41 -7.18
CA ALA A 44 -13.00 -20.42 -5.84
C ALA A 44 -14.09 -21.47 -5.65
N THR A 45 -14.73 -21.96 -6.72
CA THR A 45 -15.72 -23.04 -6.61
C THR A 45 -15.10 -24.41 -6.34
N ARG A 46 -13.77 -24.51 -6.42
CA ARG A 46 -13.01 -25.75 -6.22
C ARG A 46 -12.34 -25.84 -4.85
N PHE A 47 -12.47 -24.81 -4.01
CA PHE A 47 -11.92 -24.87 -2.65
C PHE A 47 -12.78 -25.81 -1.79
N GLU A 48 -12.14 -26.86 -1.25
CA GLU A 48 -12.80 -27.85 -0.41
C GLU A 48 -12.66 -27.50 1.08
N THR A 49 -11.63 -26.73 1.43
CA THR A 49 -11.35 -26.34 2.82
C THR A 49 -11.22 -24.83 2.97
N PHE A 50 -11.51 -24.34 4.18
CA PHE A 50 -11.26 -22.94 4.52
C PHE A 50 -9.78 -22.56 4.38
N GLU A 51 -8.86 -23.49 4.63
CA GLU A 51 -7.43 -23.22 4.55
C GLU A 51 -6.99 -22.90 3.11
N GLU A 52 -7.54 -23.60 2.11
CA GLU A 52 -7.27 -23.29 0.70
C GLU A 52 -7.72 -21.87 0.33
N PHE A 53 -8.92 -21.49 0.77
CA PHE A 53 -9.40 -20.12 0.60
C PHE A 53 -8.53 -19.11 1.35
N TYR A 54 -8.11 -19.41 2.58
CA TYR A 54 -7.28 -18.52 3.39
C TYR A 54 -5.89 -18.31 2.75
N GLN A 55 -5.30 -19.36 2.18
CA GLN A 55 -4.04 -19.25 1.44
C GLN A 55 -4.20 -18.40 0.18
N ALA A 56 -5.28 -18.59 -0.59
CA ALA A 56 -5.59 -17.73 -1.74
C ALA A 56 -5.74 -16.26 -1.33
N TRP A 57 -6.49 -15.98 -0.26
CA TRP A 57 -6.62 -14.64 0.31
C TRP A 57 -5.27 -14.05 0.76
N LEU A 58 -4.44 -14.87 1.42
CA LEU A 58 -3.13 -14.45 1.91
C LEU A 58 -2.18 -14.10 0.76
N GLU A 59 -2.22 -14.83 -0.35
CA GLU A 59 -1.46 -14.49 -1.55
C GLU A 59 -1.91 -13.16 -2.16
N GLN A 60 -3.23 -12.91 -2.26
CA GLN A 60 -3.76 -11.61 -2.71
C GLN A 60 -3.27 -10.47 -1.80
N GLN A 61 -3.33 -10.67 -0.49
CA GLN A 61 -2.90 -9.69 0.51
C GLN A 61 -1.40 -9.39 0.41
N LYS A 62 -0.55 -10.41 0.28
CA LYS A 62 0.90 -10.26 0.09
C LYS A 62 1.21 -9.48 -1.19
N PHE A 63 0.55 -9.84 -2.30
CA PHE A 63 0.76 -9.16 -3.58
C PHE A 63 0.39 -7.68 -3.52
N LEU A 64 -0.81 -7.35 -3.03
CA LEU A 64 -1.27 -5.96 -2.96
C LEU A 64 -0.44 -5.11 -2.01
N ASN A 65 -0.03 -5.66 -0.86
CA ASN A 65 0.89 -4.97 0.05
C ASN A 65 2.24 -4.69 -0.62
N TRP A 66 2.79 -5.67 -1.35
CA TRP A 66 4.03 -5.48 -2.08
C TRP A 66 3.94 -4.38 -3.14
N GLN A 67 2.86 -4.35 -3.94
CA GLN A 67 2.66 -3.28 -4.92
C GLN A 67 2.49 -1.92 -4.23
N SER A 68 1.80 -1.88 -3.11
CA SER A 68 1.58 -0.66 -2.31
C SER A 68 2.87 -0.06 -1.78
N ILE A 69 3.75 -0.90 -1.22
CA ILE A 69 5.07 -0.47 -0.71
C ILE A 69 5.92 0.07 -1.85
N ARG A 70 5.96 -0.63 -2.99
CA ARG A 70 6.69 -0.17 -4.19
C ARG A 70 6.16 1.15 -4.72
N GLY A 71 4.84 1.34 -4.73
CA GLY A 71 4.21 2.59 -5.11
C GLY A 71 4.60 3.73 -4.17
N ASN A 72 4.56 3.48 -2.86
CA ASN A 72 4.95 4.46 -1.86
C ASN A 72 6.44 4.85 -1.95
N ASP A 73 7.32 3.89 -2.20
CA ASP A 73 8.76 4.17 -2.37
C ASP A 73 9.01 5.12 -3.56
N LYS A 74 8.41 4.82 -4.71
CA LYS A 74 8.46 5.71 -5.89
C LYS A 74 7.84 7.08 -5.60
N PHE A 75 6.72 7.11 -4.89
CA PHE A 75 6.06 8.36 -4.51
C PHE A 75 6.95 9.22 -3.62
N ARG A 76 7.67 8.62 -2.67
CA ARG A 76 8.64 9.33 -1.81
C ARG A 76 9.80 9.89 -2.63
N TYR A 77 10.36 9.11 -3.55
CA TYR A 77 11.41 9.58 -4.45
C TYR A 77 10.96 10.80 -5.27
N VAL A 78 9.78 10.72 -5.89
CA VAL A 78 9.20 11.81 -6.68
C VAL A 78 8.89 13.03 -5.81
N ASN A 79 8.31 12.83 -4.61
CA ASN A 79 8.04 13.93 -3.68
C ASN A 79 9.33 14.67 -3.30
N HIS A 80 10.36 13.93 -2.91
CA HIS A 80 11.63 14.52 -2.53
C HIS A 80 12.27 15.31 -3.69
N ARG A 81 12.17 14.83 -4.94
CA ARG A 81 12.84 15.45 -6.08
C ARG A 81 12.13 16.69 -6.63
N TRP A 82 10.79 16.70 -6.59
CA TRP A 82 9.97 17.68 -7.31
C TRP A 82 9.04 18.50 -6.42
N PHE A 83 8.64 17.98 -5.27
CA PHE A 83 7.66 18.61 -4.39
C PHE A 83 8.32 19.03 -3.08
N GLY A 84 9.08 20.12 -3.15
CA GLY A 84 9.63 20.73 -1.97
C GLY A 84 8.53 21.28 -1.05
N ARG A 85 8.64 21.01 0.25
CA ARG A 85 7.66 21.40 1.27
C ARG A 85 8.25 22.45 2.21
N ALA A 86 8.78 23.54 1.65
CA ALA A 86 9.51 24.57 2.39
C ALA A 86 8.78 25.08 3.65
N MET A 87 7.45 25.30 3.57
CA MET A 87 6.65 25.70 4.73
C MET A 87 6.60 24.59 5.81
N CYS A 88 6.45 23.33 5.42
CA CYS A 88 6.49 22.22 6.36
C CYS A 88 7.90 22.10 6.96
N SER A 89 8.94 22.06 6.13
CA SER A 89 10.34 21.89 6.55
C SER A 89 10.80 23.02 7.49
N ALA A 90 10.34 24.26 7.29
CA ALA A 90 10.62 25.38 8.18
C ALA A 90 10.07 25.19 9.61
N THR A 91 9.07 24.32 9.80
CA THR A 91 8.52 24.00 11.13
C THR A 91 9.27 22.86 11.84
N PHE A 92 10.25 22.22 11.19
CA PHE A 92 11.07 21.16 11.77
C PHE A 92 12.50 21.65 12.03
N GLU A 93 12.91 21.69 13.30
CA GLU A 93 14.26 22.14 13.73
C GLU A 93 15.38 21.42 12.96
N ARG A 94 15.27 20.09 12.77
CA ARG A 94 16.25 19.29 12.01
C ARG A 94 16.38 19.72 10.54
N CYS A 95 15.28 20.07 9.88
CA CYS A 95 15.31 20.49 8.48
C CYS A 95 15.99 21.87 8.35
N VAL A 96 15.75 22.77 9.32
CA VAL A 96 16.41 24.08 9.39
C VAL A 96 17.92 23.95 9.62
N GLU A 97 18.35 23.12 10.57
CA GLU A 97 19.77 22.90 10.88
C GLU A 97 20.54 22.24 9.71
N ALA A 98 19.92 21.27 9.04
CA ALA A 98 20.53 20.54 7.92
C ALA A 98 20.45 21.30 6.57
N GLY A 99 19.60 22.33 6.47
CA GLY A 99 19.30 22.97 5.19
C GLY A 99 18.58 22.05 4.21
N GLU A 100 17.86 21.05 4.73
CA GLU A 100 17.20 20.01 3.96
C GLU A 100 15.68 20.21 3.92
N ASN A 101 15.07 19.67 2.87
CA ASN A 101 13.62 19.70 2.65
C ASN A 101 12.94 18.49 3.28
#